data_AF-W9WNN5-F1
#
_entry.id   AF-W9WNN5-F1
#
_cell.length_a   1.000
_cell.length_b   1.000
_cell.length_c   1.000
_cell.angle_alpha   90.00
_cell.angle_beta   90.00
_cell.angle_gamma   90.00
#
_symmetry.space_group_name_H-M   'P 1'
#
loop_
_entity.id
_entity.type
_entity.pdbx_description
1 polymer ?
#
loop_
_entity_poly.entity_id
_entity_poly.type
_entity_poly.pdbx_seq_one_letter_code
_entity_poly.pdbx_strand_id
1 'polypeptide(L)'
;MSHAMVHELKDVEAGKVSEAAVVESRQQQDGFDEAEDLKHLEHEQRNVGTLERRLKSRHVQFLALSGAIGTGLFVGSGQALSLAGPLSTFLAYLITGFNLYAVINSLGEMAAYLPLPGAVPVYAARFVDDALGFTLGWNYWYQFAVGVPIEISAAAVVIGYWPNTVPNAVWITVLFVPMVLINCLPVRIYGEAEFVFGAIKLTTIVGLILLMFIITLGGAPNHDRIGFRYWDHPGPMLDYLEAGALGRFLAFWKVFINATFSYGGSEMVVVAAGECENPRRNVPKAVRRVFWRIAIFYVLAIFLVSMCVSAEDPRLLNAISSSAPGAAASPFVIAIVNGGISALPSIINAVILSSAWSAGNSFFYASTRVLYATALDGRAPAFLRLEKFGVPYGCVGATTLLSLLVYLNVSSRSADVFFWISNLSAVSTLIVWASVCITYIRFYQGLHHNGIPRFSLPFKSPLQPFLAYFALCFCTVVAIFNGFDAFFPGRFSAKSFVPPYIDIPIFVTLFVGYKVVERTKFVKLAEMDLWSGKAEADRLEGTWPEVKARNFLERIWFWIA
;
A
#
# COMPACT_ATOMS: atom_id res chain seq x y z
N MET A 1 -43.51 36.67 -73.42
CA MET A 1 -42.24 36.53 -72.67
C MET A 1 -42.46 36.65 -71.15
N SER A 2 -43.36 35.88 -70.53
CA SER A 2 -43.65 36.02 -69.08
C SER A 2 -43.65 34.70 -68.29
N HIS A 3 -43.32 33.56 -68.92
CA HIS A 3 -43.41 32.25 -68.26
C HIS A 3 -42.06 31.60 -67.94
N ALA A 4 -40.95 32.13 -68.46
CA ALA A 4 -39.60 31.58 -68.25
C ALA A 4 -38.90 32.13 -67.00
N MET A 5 -39.20 33.38 -66.58
CA MET A 5 -38.50 34.05 -65.47
C MET A 5 -38.91 33.55 -64.07
N VAL A 6 -40.09 32.91 -63.95
CA VAL A 6 -40.60 32.40 -62.66
C VAL A 6 -40.02 31.02 -62.30
N HIS A 7 -39.52 30.27 -63.30
CA HIS A 7 -38.90 28.97 -63.06
C HIS A 7 -37.45 29.12 -62.56
N GLU A 8 -36.67 30.02 -63.17
CA GLU A 8 -35.29 30.31 -62.75
C GLU A 8 -35.19 30.84 -61.32
N LEU A 9 -36.14 31.65 -60.85
CA LEU A 9 -36.14 32.16 -59.48
C LEU A 9 -36.41 31.07 -58.43
N LYS A 10 -37.28 30.09 -58.75
CA LYS A 10 -37.57 28.95 -57.87
C LYS A 10 -36.41 27.96 -57.77
N ASP A 11 -35.71 27.75 -58.88
CA ASP A 11 -34.55 26.85 -58.91
C ASP A 11 -33.33 27.45 -58.16
N VAL A 12 -33.18 28.78 -58.16
CA VAL A 12 -32.17 29.49 -57.36
C VAL A 12 -32.50 29.51 -55.87
N GLU A 13 -33.78 29.67 -55.48
CA GLU A 13 -34.19 29.58 -54.07
C GLU A 13 -34.09 28.14 -53.54
N ALA A 14 -34.48 27.13 -54.33
CA ALA A 14 -34.34 25.72 -53.96
C ALA A 14 -32.86 25.31 -53.82
N GLY A 15 -31.99 25.81 -54.70
CA GLY A 15 -30.54 25.62 -54.61
C GLY A 15 -29.95 26.23 -53.32
N LYS A 16 -30.35 27.45 -52.96
CA LYS A 16 -29.89 28.11 -51.72
C LYS A 16 -30.38 27.44 -50.45
N VAL A 17 -31.61 26.91 -50.43
CA VAL A 17 -32.14 26.14 -49.29
C VAL A 17 -31.41 24.80 -49.14
N SER A 18 -31.07 24.13 -50.25
CA SER A 18 -30.26 22.90 -50.23
C SER A 18 -28.84 23.16 -49.75
N GLU A 19 -28.21 24.27 -50.15
CA GLU A 19 -26.85 24.62 -49.72
C GLU A 19 -26.81 24.99 -48.24
N ALA A 20 -27.81 25.73 -47.75
CA ALA A 20 -27.96 26.05 -46.33
C ALA A 20 -28.18 24.79 -45.48
N ALA A 21 -29.01 23.85 -45.92
CA ALA A 21 -29.24 22.59 -45.22
C ALA A 21 -27.99 21.68 -45.21
N VAL A 22 -27.19 21.70 -46.27
CA VAL A 22 -25.91 20.97 -46.34
C VAL A 22 -24.87 21.62 -45.41
N VAL A 23 -24.82 22.95 -45.35
CA VAL A 23 -23.94 23.68 -44.42
C VAL A 23 -24.36 23.47 -42.96
N GLU A 24 -25.65 23.49 -42.65
CA GLU A 24 -26.16 23.15 -41.30
C GLU A 24 -25.84 21.71 -40.93
N SER A 25 -26.04 20.75 -41.84
CA SER A 25 -25.70 19.34 -41.59
C SER A 25 -24.19 19.14 -41.36
N ARG A 26 -23.33 19.86 -42.10
CA ARG A 26 -21.88 19.85 -41.88
C ARG A 26 -21.49 20.52 -40.56
N GLN A 27 -22.05 21.67 -40.22
CA GLN A 27 -21.77 22.33 -38.94
C GLN A 27 -22.26 21.51 -37.75
N GLN A 28 -23.38 20.79 -37.90
CA GLN A 28 -23.94 19.94 -36.86
C GLN A 28 -23.15 18.63 -36.71
N GLN A 29 -22.56 18.12 -37.81
CA GLN A 29 -21.70 16.95 -37.82
C GLN A 29 -20.26 17.28 -37.36
N ASP A 30 -19.69 18.41 -37.80
CA ASP A 30 -18.42 18.96 -37.32
C ASP A 30 -18.49 19.30 -35.83
N GLY A 31 -19.62 19.83 -35.34
CA GLY A 31 -19.83 20.09 -33.91
C GLY A 31 -20.07 18.83 -33.08
N PHE A 32 -20.54 17.74 -33.69
CA PHE A 32 -20.65 16.43 -33.04
C PHE A 32 -19.28 15.74 -32.97
N ASP A 33 -18.53 15.76 -34.07
CA ASP A 33 -17.15 15.24 -34.16
C ASP A 33 -16.22 16.05 -33.26
N GLU A 34 -16.33 17.39 -33.18
CA GLU A 34 -15.58 18.20 -32.21
C GLU A 34 -15.97 17.89 -30.77
N ALA A 35 -17.25 17.65 -30.45
CA ALA A 35 -17.66 17.31 -29.09
C ALA A 35 -17.26 15.89 -28.70
N GLU A 36 -17.22 14.96 -29.66
CA GLU A 36 -16.72 13.60 -29.47
C GLU A 36 -15.19 13.59 -29.35
N ASP A 37 -14.48 14.35 -30.19
CA ASP A 37 -13.03 14.57 -30.10
C ASP A 37 -12.63 15.33 -28.83
N LEU A 38 -13.40 16.33 -28.38
CA LEU A 38 -13.17 16.99 -27.09
C LEU A 38 -13.40 16.03 -25.94
N LYS A 39 -14.44 15.18 -26.00
CA LYS A 39 -14.63 14.13 -24.99
C LYS A 39 -13.52 13.10 -25.07
N HIS A 40 -13.03 12.74 -26.25
CA HIS A 40 -11.92 11.82 -26.45
C HIS A 40 -10.61 12.41 -25.91
N LEU A 41 -10.34 13.69 -26.18
CA LEU A 41 -9.20 14.46 -25.68
C LEU A 41 -9.30 14.67 -24.17
N GLU A 42 -10.48 14.96 -23.63
CA GLU A 42 -10.72 15.02 -22.17
C GLU A 42 -10.53 13.64 -21.52
N HIS A 43 -10.89 12.55 -22.20
CA HIS A 43 -10.69 11.19 -21.72
C HIS A 43 -9.22 10.73 -21.85
N GLU A 44 -8.50 11.23 -22.86
CA GLU A 44 -7.05 11.06 -23.03
C GLU A 44 -6.25 11.90 -22.03
N GLN A 45 -6.75 13.10 -21.67
CA GLN A 45 -6.13 14.00 -20.69
C GLN A 45 -6.46 13.67 -19.24
N ARG A 46 -7.62 13.05 -18.96
CA ARG A 46 -7.88 12.35 -17.70
C ARG A 46 -6.78 11.30 -17.56
N ASN A 47 -5.90 11.44 -16.57
CA ASN A 47 -4.71 10.63 -16.28
C ASN A 47 -3.36 11.11 -16.84
N VAL A 48 -3.27 12.25 -17.55
CA VAL A 48 -1.98 12.87 -17.84
C VAL A 48 -1.57 13.70 -16.62
N GLY A 49 -0.72 13.11 -15.77
CA GLY A 49 -0.34 13.65 -14.47
C GLY A 49 0.17 15.09 -14.56
N THR A 50 -0.52 16.01 -13.88
CA THR A 50 -0.07 17.40 -13.65
C THR A 50 1.09 17.49 -12.65
N LEU A 51 1.43 16.39 -11.99
CA LEU A 51 2.54 16.31 -11.04
C LEU A 51 3.86 16.07 -11.79
N GLU A 52 4.81 16.99 -11.61
CA GLU A 52 6.14 16.86 -12.20
C GLU A 52 6.87 15.61 -11.69
N ARG A 53 7.51 14.87 -12.60
CA ARG A 53 8.32 13.66 -12.30
C ARG A 53 9.63 14.04 -11.61
N ARG A 54 9.56 14.32 -10.30
CA ARG A 54 10.69 14.80 -9.48
C ARG A 54 11.35 13.72 -8.62
N LEU A 55 10.83 12.50 -8.58
CA LEU A 55 11.42 11.40 -7.81
C LEU A 55 12.49 10.66 -8.63
N LYS A 56 13.74 10.79 -8.17
CA LYS A 56 14.89 10.05 -8.70
C LYS A 56 14.72 8.54 -8.47
N SER A 57 15.37 7.74 -9.32
CA SER A 57 15.39 6.27 -9.20
C SER A 57 15.72 5.79 -7.78
N ARG A 58 16.73 6.38 -7.13
CA ARG A 58 17.12 6.06 -5.75
C ARG A 58 16.01 6.21 -4.72
N HIS A 59 15.14 7.21 -4.88
CA HIS A 59 14.04 7.44 -3.95
C HIS A 59 13.03 6.31 -4.05
N VAL A 60 12.64 5.94 -5.28
CA VAL A 60 11.69 4.84 -5.55
C VAL A 60 12.25 3.50 -5.11
N GLN A 61 13.54 3.29 -5.32
CA GLN A 61 14.24 2.07 -4.95
C GLN A 61 14.35 1.89 -3.43
N PHE A 62 14.69 2.95 -2.69
CA PHE A 62 14.68 2.93 -1.23
C PHE A 62 13.27 2.81 -0.66
N LEU A 63 12.28 3.44 -1.30
CA LEU A 63 10.87 3.26 -0.96
C LEU A 63 10.43 1.80 -1.11
N ALA A 64 10.86 1.14 -2.20
CA ALA A 64 10.60 -0.28 -2.43
C ALA A 64 11.23 -1.18 -1.37
N LEU A 65 12.47 -0.89 -0.97
CA LEU A 65 13.24 -1.72 -0.04
C LEU A 65 12.86 -1.48 1.43
N SER A 66 12.63 -0.23 1.82
CA SER A 66 12.50 0.19 3.23
C SER A 66 11.18 0.88 3.57
N GLY A 67 10.41 1.35 2.58
CA GLY A 67 9.21 2.17 2.81
C GLY A 67 8.07 1.43 3.53
N ALA A 68 7.98 0.11 3.35
CA ALA A 68 7.01 -0.73 4.06
C ALA A 68 7.57 -1.35 5.36
N ILE A 69 8.88 -1.23 5.63
CA ILE A 69 9.47 -1.75 6.86
C ILE A 69 9.13 -0.75 7.98
N GLY A 70 8.24 -1.17 8.87
CA GLY A 70 7.71 -0.32 9.92
C GLY A 70 7.27 -1.08 11.15
N THR A 71 6.31 -0.51 11.86
CA THR A 71 5.87 -0.98 13.17
C THR A 71 5.15 -2.32 13.12
N GLY A 72 4.62 -2.74 11.96
CA GLY A 72 4.10 -4.11 11.80
C GLY A 72 5.17 -5.18 12.04
N LEU A 73 6.38 -5.01 11.49
CA LEU A 73 7.48 -5.95 11.71
C LEU A 73 8.06 -5.81 13.12
N PHE A 74 8.31 -4.59 13.60
CA PHE A 74 9.00 -4.39 14.87
C PHE A 74 8.09 -4.56 16.10
N VAL A 75 6.84 -4.13 16.04
CA VAL A 75 5.89 -4.15 17.17
C VAL A 75 4.84 -5.24 16.97
N GLY A 76 4.24 -5.31 15.78
CA GLY A 76 3.16 -6.25 15.46
C GLY A 76 3.57 -7.72 15.52
N SER A 77 4.84 -8.04 15.23
CA SER A 77 5.37 -9.41 15.32
C SER A 77 5.41 -9.95 16.76
N GLY A 78 5.55 -9.09 17.77
CA GLY A 78 5.52 -9.48 19.17
C GLY A 78 4.15 -10.06 19.56
N GLN A 79 3.07 -9.42 19.10
CA GLN A 79 1.72 -9.93 19.30
C GLN A 79 1.53 -11.27 18.60
N ALA A 80 1.96 -11.39 17.35
CA ALA A 80 1.85 -12.64 16.60
C ALA A 80 2.58 -13.80 17.31
N LEU A 81 3.81 -13.54 17.77
CA LEU A 81 4.63 -14.52 18.49
C LEU A 81 3.97 -14.99 19.78
N SER A 82 3.49 -14.06 20.61
CA SER A 82 2.81 -14.42 21.87
C SER A 82 1.46 -15.10 21.68
N LEU A 83 0.77 -14.84 20.57
CA LEU A 83 -0.56 -15.38 20.32
C LEU A 83 -0.50 -16.79 19.74
N ALA A 84 0.40 -17.02 18.78
CA ALA A 84 0.38 -18.25 17.98
C ALA A 84 1.65 -19.09 18.09
N GLY A 85 2.68 -18.60 18.77
CA GLY A 85 3.97 -19.26 18.86
C GLY A 85 4.85 -19.07 17.63
N PRO A 86 6.08 -19.59 17.68
CA PRO A 86 7.13 -19.26 16.71
C PRO A 86 6.89 -19.83 15.30
N LEU A 87 6.44 -21.08 15.19
CA LEU A 87 6.20 -21.73 13.89
C LEU A 87 4.99 -21.09 13.18
N SER A 88 3.88 -20.90 13.91
CA SER A 88 2.68 -20.25 13.35
C SER A 88 3.00 -18.85 12.83
N THR A 89 3.76 -18.06 13.60
CA THR A 89 4.18 -16.71 13.21
C THR A 89 5.05 -16.75 11.96
N PHE A 90 6.06 -17.63 11.94
CA PHE A 90 6.93 -17.80 10.77
C PHE A 90 6.14 -18.16 9.51
N LEU A 91 5.27 -19.16 9.59
CA LEU A 91 4.44 -19.60 8.46
C LEU A 91 3.47 -18.52 7.99
N ALA A 92 2.86 -17.77 8.92
CA ALA A 92 1.94 -16.69 8.57
C ALA A 92 2.66 -15.57 7.79
N TYR A 93 3.86 -15.16 8.21
CA TYR A 93 4.67 -14.19 7.47
C TYR A 93 5.16 -14.75 6.12
N LEU A 94 5.56 -16.02 6.05
CA LEU A 94 5.98 -16.67 4.81
C LEU A 94 4.84 -16.69 3.76
N ILE A 95 3.66 -17.17 4.15
CA ILE A 95 2.50 -17.31 3.26
C ILE A 95 1.96 -15.93 2.86
N THR A 96 1.85 -14.99 3.82
CA THR A 96 1.42 -13.62 3.50
C THR A 96 2.44 -12.89 2.63
N GLY A 97 3.73 -13.14 2.84
CA GLY A 97 4.80 -12.64 2.00
C GLY A 97 4.69 -13.18 0.57
N PHE A 98 4.37 -14.46 0.41
CA PHE A 98 4.11 -15.05 -0.91
C PHE A 98 2.85 -14.45 -1.58
N ASN A 99 1.79 -14.20 -0.80
CA ASN A 99 0.62 -13.47 -1.27
C ASN A 99 0.98 -12.06 -1.77
N LEU A 100 1.75 -11.29 -0.99
CA LEU A 100 2.24 -9.98 -1.41
C LEU A 100 3.08 -10.06 -2.69
N TYR A 101 3.96 -11.06 -2.80
CA TYR A 101 4.73 -11.30 -4.02
C TYR A 101 3.82 -11.48 -5.24
N ALA A 102 2.76 -12.27 -5.13
CA ALA A 102 1.79 -12.46 -6.20
C ALA A 102 1.05 -11.15 -6.57
N VAL A 103 0.63 -10.36 -5.58
CA VAL A 103 -0.03 -9.05 -5.79
C VAL A 103 0.89 -8.07 -6.51
N ILE A 104 2.12 -7.88 -6.01
CA ILE A 104 3.05 -6.88 -6.55
C ILE A 104 3.55 -7.27 -7.95
N ASN A 105 3.69 -8.55 -8.25
CA ASN A 105 3.99 -8.99 -9.62
C ASN A 105 2.84 -8.70 -10.59
N SER A 106 1.60 -8.93 -10.15
CA SER A 106 0.39 -8.62 -10.94
C SER A 106 0.30 -7.12 -11.22
N LEU A 107 0.50 -6.29 -10.20
CA LEU A 107 0.52 -4.84 -10.33
C LEU A 107 1.71 -4.35 -11.18
N GLY A 108 2.88 -4.98 -11.04
CA GLY A 108 4.09 -4.66 -11.78
C GLY A 108 3.95 -4.85 -13.29
N GLU A 109 3.23 -5.88 -13.75
CA GLU A 109 2.95 -6.07 -15.18
C GLU A 109 2.08 -4.96 -15.75
N MET A 110 1.01 -4.59 -15.04
CA MET A 110 0.12 -3.50 -15.46
C MET A 110 0.88 -2.16 -15.49
N ALA A 111 1.66 -1.88 -14.45
CA ALA A 111 2.41 -0.64 -14.31
C ALA A 111 3.59 -0.51 -15.28
N ALA A 112 4.25 -1.61 -15.63
CA ALA A 112 5.27 -1.61 -16.67
C ALA A 112 4.68 -1.49 -18.08
N TYR A 113 3.47 -2.03 -18.31
CA TYR A 113 2.78 -1.90 -19.60
C TYR A 113 2.27 -0.48 -19.84
N LEU A 114 1.59 0.10 -18.84
CA LEU A 114 1.00 1.43 -18.86
C LEU A 114 1.31 2.15 -17.54
N PRO A 115 2.36 2.98 -17.45
CA PRO A 115 2.70 3.70 -16.22
C PRO A 115 1.75 4.89 -16.01
N LEU A 116 0.62 4.65 -15.34
CA LEU A 116 -0.41 5.65 -15.08
C LEU A 116 -0.22 6.30 -13.69
N PRO A 117 -0.26 7.65 -13.57
CA PRO A 117 -0.34 8.33 -12.28
C PRO A 117 -1.59 7.88 -11.52
N GLY A 118 -1.52 7.77 -10.19
CA GLY A 118 -2.65 7.32 -9.36
C GLY A 118 -2.76 5.81 -9.14
N ALA A 119 -2.00 4.99 -9.88
CA ALA A 119 -1.84 3.55 -9.67
C ALA A 119 -3.15 2.73 -9.68
N VAL A 120 -3.46 2.02 -8.58
CA VAL A 120 -4.44 0.93 -8.51
C VAL A 120 -5.88 1.34 -8.89
N PRO A 121 -6.44 2.45 -8.38
CA PRO A 121 -7.79 2.90 -8.74
C PRO A 121 -7.98 3.16 -10.24
N VAL A 122 -6.94 3.69 -10.91
CA VAL A 122 -6.99 4.01 -12.35
C VAL A 122 -7.05 2.74 -13.19
N TYR A 123 -6.23 1.73 -12.88
CA TYR A 123 -6.30 0.44 -13.57
C TYR A 123 -7.65 -0.25 -13.35
N ALA A 124 -8.21 -0.16 -12.14
CA ALA A 124 -9.49 -0.76 -11.83
C ALA A 124 -10.65 -0.12 -12.60
N ALA A 125 -10.67 1.22 -12.69
CA ALA A 125 -11.62 1.93 -13.54
C ALA A 125 -11.50 1.48 -15.01
N ARG A 126 -10.26 1.42 -15.51
CA ARG A 126 -9.96 1.15 -16.93
C ARG A 126 -10.23 -0.29 -17.36
N PHE A 127 -9.92 -1.28 -16.53
CA PHE A 127 -10.00 -2.69 -16.92
C PHE A 127 -11.20 -3.44 -16.32
N VAL A 128 -11.86 -2.89 -15.30
CA VAL A 128 -12.95 -3.57 -14.60
C VAL A 128 -14.24 -2.77 -14.67
N ASP A 129 -14.33 -1.66 -13.94
CA ASP A 129 -15.54 -0.85 -13.79
C ASP A 129 -15.18 0.47 -13.12
N ASP A 130 -15.76 1.59 -13.58
CA ASP A 130 -15.60 2.91 -12.97
C ASP A 130 -15.97 2.94 -11.48
N ALA A 131 -16.98 2.15 -11.06
CA ALA A 131 -17.37 2.03 -9.66
C ALA A 131 -16.27 1.37 -8.82
N LEU A 132 -15.53 0.40 -9.38
CA LEU A 132 -14.40 -0.20 -8.68
C LEU A 132 -13.26 0.81 -8.55
N GLY A 133 -13.01 1.59 -9.60
CA GLY A 133 -12.03 2.69 -9.56
C GLY A 133 -12.37 3.74 -8.50
N PHE A 134 -13.63 4.21 -8.45
CA PHE A 134 -14.10 5.12 -7.40
C PHE A 134 -13.89 4.52 -6.00
N THR A 135 -14.36 3.28 -5.81
CA THR A 135 -14.29 2.61 -4.51
C THR A 135 -12.86 2.45 -4.02
N LEU A 136 -11.96 2.03 -4.91
CA LEU A 136 -10.55 1.89 -4.59
C LEU A 136 -9.89 3.25 -4.34
N GLY A 137 -10.25 4.32 -5.06
CA GLY A 137 -9.73 5.65 -4.78
C GLY A 137 -9.95 6.07 -3.32
N TRP A 138 -11.19 5.87 -2.83
CA TRP A 138 -11.55 6.18 -1.45
C TRP A 138 -10.98 5.19 -0.43
N ASN A 139 -11.08 3.87 -0.68
CA ASN A 139 -10.58 2.85 0.25
C ASN A 139 -9.05 2.92 0.38
N TYR A 140 -8.35 3.21 -0.70
CA TYR A 140 -6.89 3.29 -0.72
C TYR A 140 -6.38 4.60 -0.10
N TRP A 141 -7.08 5.73 -0.30
CA TRP A 141 -6.83 6.95 0.48
C TRP A 141 -7.01 6.70 1.97
N TYR A 142 -8.14 6.09 2.34
CA TYR A 142 -8.50 5.75 3.72
C TYR A 142 -7.43 4.88 4.38
N GLN A 143 -7.01 3.79 3.72
CA GLN A 143 -5.98 2.88 4.20
C GLN A 143 -4.69 3.63 4.59
N PHE A 144 -4.17 4.46 3.69
CA PHE A 144 -2.96 5.22 3.97
C PHE A 144 -3.20 6.30 5.03
N ALA A 145 -4.36 6.96 5.01
CA ALA A 145 -4.69 7.98 5.98
C ALA A 145 -4.79 7.41 7.41
N VAL A 146 -5.34 6.21 7.61
CA VAL A 146 -5.34 5.52 8.92
C VAL A 146 -3.97 4.95 9.29
N GLY A 147 -3.07 4.76 8.32
CA GLY A 147 -1.66 4.45 8.55
C GLY A 147 -0.96 5.48 9.45
N VAL A 148 -1.29 6.76 9.31
CA VAL A 148 -0.71 7.86 10.11
C VAL A 148 -0.96 7.69 11.62
N PRO A 149 -2.23 7.60 12.10
CA PRO A 149 -2.49 7.38 13.52
C PRO A 149 -1.96 6.03 14.02
N ILE A 150 -1.89 4.98 13.20
CA ILE A 150 -1.27 3.71 13.59
C ILE A 150 0.20 3.91 13.95
N GLU A 151 0.97 4.52 13.06
CA GLU A 151 2.41 4.68 13.24
C GLU A 151 2.75 5.62 14.40
N ILE A 152 1.97 6.68 14.61
CA ILE A 152 2.15 7.56 15.77
C ILE A 152 1.75 6.86 17.08
N SER A 153 0.72 6.00 17.06
CA SER A 153 0.36 5.18 18.24
C SER A 153 1.48 4.21 18.60
N ALA A 154 2.09 3.58 17.60
CA ALA A 154 3.25 2.71 17.79
C ALA A 154 4.48 3.49 18.28
N ALA A 155 4.72 4.70 17.75
CA ALA A 155 5.76 5.59 18.26
C ALA A 155 5.54 5.95 19.75
N ALA A 156 4.31 6.25 20.14
CA ALA A 156 3.95 6.51 21.54
C ALA A 156 4.19 5.28 22.44
N VAL A 157 3.88 4.08 21.94
CA VAL A 157 4.22 2.81 22.59
C VAL A 157 5.73 2.68 22.82
N VAL A 158 6.55 2.94 21.80
CA VAL A 158 8.01 2.81 21.87
C VAL A 158 8.62 3.84 22.82
N ILE A 159 8.09 5.07 22.84
CA ILE A 159 8.51 6.12 23.79
C ILE A 159 8.32 5.66 25.25
N GLY A 160 7.30 4.85 25.53
CA GLY A 160 7.06 4.26 26.85
C GLY A 160 8.16 3.30 27.33
N TYR A 161 9.14 2.96 26.49
CA TYR A 161 10.36 2.24 26.91
C TYR A 161 11.22 3.06 27.87
N TRP A 162 11.32 4.38 27.66
CA TRP A 162 12.08 5.26 28.54
C TRP A 162 11.20 5.78 29.66
N PRO A 163 11.71 5.88 30.91
CA PRO A 163 10.99 6.52 31.98
C PRO A 163 10.61 7.95 31.60
N ASN A 164 9.31 8.24 31.53
CA ASN A 164 8.81 9.56 31.21
C ASN A 164 7.61 9.92 32.10
N THR A 165 7.50 11.21 32.44
CA THR A 165 6.35 11.78 33.18
C THR A 165 5.47 12.64 32.28
N VAL A 166 5.86 12.79 31.01
CA VAL A 166 5.20 13.62 30.02
C VAL A 166 3.93 12.91 29.52
N PRO A 167 2.76 13.57 29.49
CA PRO A 167 1.52 12.97 29.00
C PRO A 167 1.63 12.52 27.55
N ASN A 168 0.99 11.38 27.21
CA ASN A 168 0.98 10.83 25.85
C ASN A 168 0.50 11.83 24.79
N ALA A 169 -0.46 12.71 25.14
CA ALA A 169 -0.94 13.77 24.26
C ALA A 169 0.20 14.65 23.72
N VAL A 170 1.17 15.01 24.56
CA VAL A 170 2.30 15.87 24.16
C VAL A 170 3.18 15.15 23.15
N TRP A 171 3.52 13.89 23.40
CA TRP A 171 4.31 13.07 22.47
C TRP A 171 3.62 12.90 21.12
N ILE A 172 2.32 12.64 21.13
CA ILE A 172 1.49 12.56 19.92
C ILE A 172 1.55 13.88 19.15
N THR A 173 1.34 15.02 19.80
CA THR A 173 1.39 16.33 19.14
C THR A 173 2.78 16.62 18.56
N VAL A 174 3.85 16.33 19.30
CA VAL A 174 5.24 16.54 18.87
C VAL A 174 5.61 15.67 17.67
N LEU A 175 5.03 14.46 17.54
CA LEU A 175 5.26 13.60 16.38
C LEU A 175 4.37 13.99 15.19
N PHE A 176 3.11 14.35 15.46
CA PHE A 176 2.09 14.61 14.44
C PHE A 176 2.27 15.95 13.74
N VAL A 177 2.49 17.04 14.47
CA VAL A 177 2.56 18.40 13.89
C VAL A 177 3.71 18.53 12.88
N PRO A 178 4.96 18.11 13.16
CA PRO A 178 6.03 18.14 12.17
C PRO A 178 5.74 17.29 10.93
N MET A 179 5.03 16.17 11.08
CA MET A 179 4.64 15.32 9.94
C MET A 179 3.69 16.05 8.99
N VAL A 180 2.69 16.76 9.53
CA VAL A 180 1.79 17.61 8.74
C VAL A 180 2.59 18.73 8.05
N LEU A 181 3.48 19.41 8.78
CA LEU A 181 4.29 20.49 8.23
C LEU A 181 5.18 20.03 7.07
N ILE A 182 5.80 18.85 7.17
CA ILE A 182 6.63 18.29 6.09
C ILE A 182 5.80 17.95 4.86
N ASN A 183 4.56 17.47 5.02
CA ASN A 183 3.65 17.20 3.90
C ASN A 183 3.06 18.47 3.28
N CYS A 184 3.23 19.64 3.92
CA CYS A 184 2.96 20.95 3.33
C CYS A 184 4.13 21.49 2.50
N LEU A 185 5.31 20.84 2.52
CA LEU A 185 6.50 21.23 1.77
C LEU A 185 6.61 20.50 0.42
N PRO A 186 7.38 21.03 -0.54
CA PRO A 186 7.59 20.37 -1.82
C PRO A 186 8.18 18.95 -1.70
N VAL A 187 7.70 18.03 -2.54
CA VAL A 187 8.06 16.59 -2.57
C VAL A 187 9.55 16.29 -2.54
N ARG A 188 10.40 17.20 -3.03
CA ARG A 188 11.86 17.00 -3.03
C ARG A 188 12.42 16.92 -1.61
N ILE A 189 11.88 17.69 -0.67
CA ILE A 189 12.31 17.66 0.74
C ILE A 189 11.92 16.32 1.37
N TYR A 190 10.69 15.86 1.10
CA TYR A 190 10.22 14.54 1.49
C TYR A 190 11.12 13.42 0.96
N GLY A 191 11.46 13.44 -0.34
CA GLY A 191 12.26 12.40 -0.97
C GLY A 191 13.68 12.26 -0.40
N GLU A 192 14.33 13.37 -0.03
CA GLU A 192 15.64 13.33 0.61
C GLU A 192 15.56 12.88 2.08
N ALA A 193 14.53 13.32 2.82
CA ALA A 193 14.31 12.86 4.19
C ALA A 193 14.09 11.34 4.23
N GLU A 194 13.22 10.83 3.36
CA GLU A 194 12.95 9.38 3.33
C GLU A 194 14.12 8.55 2.79
N PHE A 195 14.98 9.12 1.96
CA PHE A 195 16.21 8.45 1.60
C PHE A 195 17.10 8.21 2.83
N VAL A 196 17.23 9.20 3.72
CA VAL A 196 18.01 9.09 4.96
C VAL A 196 17.37 8.11 5.94
N PHE A 197 16.06 8.23 6.21
CA PHE A 197 15.36 7.31 7.11
C PHE A 197 15.35 5.89 6.57
N GLY A 198 15.15 5.71 5.26
CA GLY A 198 15.19 4.43 4.59
C GLY A 198 16.55 3.73 4.73
N ALA A 199 17.66 4.49 4.64
CA ALA A 199 19.00 3.96 4.87
C ALA A 199 19.18 3.48 6.32
N ILE A 200 18.76 4.28 7.31
CA ILE A 200 18.82 3.89 8.73
C ILE A 200 18.01 2.61 8.99
N LYS A 201 16.78 2.54 8.47
CA LYS A 201 15.89 1.37 8.59
C LYS A 201 16.56 0.12 8.01
N LEU A 202 17.09 0.24 6.79
CA LEU A 202 17.70 -0.88 6.07
C LEU A 202 18.96 -1.39 6.78
N THR A 203 19.85 -0.49 7.21
CA THR A 203 21.04 -0.87 7.97
C THR A 203 20.65 -1.53 9.29
N THR A 204 19.61 -1.03 9.96
CA THR A 204 19.18 -1.54 11.26
C THR A 204 18.57 -2.93 11.15
N ILE A 205 17.70 -3.19 10.17
CA ILE A 205 17.12 -4.54 10.01
C ILE A 205 18.19 -5.57 9.63
N VAL A 206 19.17 -5.20 8.80
CA VAL A 206 20.31 -6.06 8.49
C VAL A 206 21.13 -6.35 9.75
N GLY A 207 21.43 -5.32 10.55
CA GLY A 207 22.13 -5.47 11.83
C GLY A 207 21.38 -6.35 12.82
N LEU A 208 20.05 -6.19 12.92
CA LEU A 208 19.20 -7.01 13.78
C LEU A 208 19.16 -8.46 13.33
N ILE A 209 19.06 -8.74 12.02
CA ILE A 209 19.12 -10.13 11.50
C ILE A 209 20.43 -10.80 11.89
N LEU A 210 21.56 -10.13 11.65
CA LEU A 210 22.87 -10.66 12.03
C LEU A 210 22.99 -10.87 13.54
N LEU A 211 22.48 -9.91 14.33
CA LEU A 211 22.49 -10.00 15.77
C LEU A 211 21.62 -11.15 16.30
N MET A 212 20.41 -11.33 15.78
CA MET A 212 19.54 -12.44 16.18
C MET A 212 20.19 -13.79 15.85
N PHE A 213 20.87 -13.90 14.71
CA PHE A 213 21.65 -15.07 14.36
C PHE A 213 22.79 -15.32 15.37
N ILE A 214 23.56 -14.29 15.73
CA ILE A 214 24.64 -14.38 16.72
C ILE A 214 24.12 -14.77 18.11
N ILE A 215 23.03 -14.14 18.58
CA ILE A 215 22.39 -14.44 19.86
C ILE A 215 21.91 -15.90 19.88
N THR A 216 21.25 -16.36 18.82
CA THR A 216 20.74 -17.74 18.70
C THR A 216 21.86 -18.77 18.84
N LEU A 217 23.07 -18.46 18.36
CA LEU A 217 24.24 -19.34 18.41
C LEU A 217 25.04 -19.25 19.72
N GLY A 218 24.64 -18.39 20.67
CA GLY A 218 25.34 -18.22 21.96
C GLY A 218 26.44 -17.16 21.95
N GLY A 219 26.48 -16.29 20.95
CA GLY A 219 27.44 -15.17 20.87
C GLY A 219 27.06 -13.95 21.72
N ALA A 220 25.99 -14.02 22.50
CA ALA A 220 25.59 -12.97 23.44
C ALA A 220 26.47 -12.99 24.72
N PRO A 221 26.56 -11.88 25.48
CA PRO A 221 27.30 -11.82 26.75
C PRO A 221 26.96 -12.89 27.79
N ASN A 222 25.72 -13.39 27.78
CA ASN A 222 25.30 -14.48 28.65
C ASN A 222 25.84 -15.86 28.22
N HIS A 223 26.50 -15.95 27.05
CA HIS A 223 27.03 -17.16 26.42
C HIS A 223 26.01 -18.29 26.26
N ASP A 224 24.71 -17.96 26.29
CA ASP A 224 23.64 -18.93 26.27
C ASP A 224 23.23 -19.26 24.83
N ARG A 225 23.47 -20.51 24.41
CA ARG A 225 23.06 -20.97 23.09
C ARG A 225 21.57 -21.33 23.10
N ILE A 226 20.77 -20.46 22.49
CA ILE A 226 19.31 -20.64 22.43
C ILE A 226 18.92 -21.74 21.42
N GLY A 227 19.40 -21.65 20.17
CA GLY A 227 18.97 -22.58 19.11
C GLY A 227 17.44 -22.61 18.95
N PHE A 228 16.85 -23.80 18.89
CA PHE A 228 15.41 -24.00 18.78
C PHE A 228 14.69 -24.12 20.13
N ARG A 229 15.32 -23.74 21.25
CA ARG A 229 14.75 -23.90 22.59
C ARG A 229 13.32 -23.39 22.72
N TYR A 230 13.01 -22.21 22.17
CA TYR A 230 11.66 -21.64 22.24
C TYR A 230 10.67 -22.24 21.25
N TRP A 231 11.14 -22.95 20.24
CA TRP A 231 10.32 -23.77 19.35
C TRP A 231 9.98 -25.12 19.97
N ASP A 232 10.80 -25.62 20.92
CA ASP A 232 10.51 -26.83 21.69
C ASP A 232 9.64 -26.51 22.93
N HIS A 233 9.98 -25.46 23.68
CA HIS A 233 9.26 -25.01 24.88
C HIS A 233 9.12 -23.48 24.92
N PRO A 234 7.91 -22.91 24.92
CA PRO A 234 6.61 -23.53 25.25
C PRO A 234 6.02 -24.43 24.15
N GLY A 235 6.58 -24.36 22.95
CA GLY A 235 6.21 -25.21 21.82
C GLY A 235 6.16 -24.42 20.52
N PRO A 236 6.08 -25.11 19.37
CA PRO A 236 6.19 -24.45 18.08
C PRO A 236 4.92 -23.68 17.71
N MET A 237 3.77 -24.14 18.20
CA MET A 237 2.47 -23.53 17.98
C MET A 237 1.72 -23.46 19.31
N LEU A 238 1.14 -22.30 19.61
CA LEU A 238 0.33 -22.08 20.79
C LEU A 238 -1.16 -22.25 20.47
N ASP A 239 -1.93 -22.54 21.50
CA ASP A 239 -3.37 -22.74 21.44
C ASP A 239 -4.10 -21.40 21.64
N TYR A 240 -5.11 -21.10 20.81
CA TYR A 240 -5.98 -19.92 20.94
C TYR A 240 -7.45 -20.33 20.96
N LEU A 241 -8.20 -19.83 21.95
CA LEU A 241 -9.63 -20.07 22.23
C LEU A 241 -10.01 -21.50 22.62
N GLU A 242 -9.39 -22.50 22.02
CA GLU A 242 -9.61 -23.93 22.28
C GLU A 242 -8.26 -24.61 22.52
N ALA A 243 -8.26 -25.78 23.14
CA ALA A 243 -7.05 -26.58 23.30
C ALA A 243 -6.82 -27.52 22.10
N GLY A 244 -5.56 -27.92 21.88
CA GLY A 244 -5.19 -28.94 20.91
C GLY A 244 -5.15 -28.44 19.46
N ALA A 245 -5.35 -29.34 18.50
CA ALA A 245 -5.14 -29.04 17.07
C ALA A 245 -6.02 -27.90 16.54
N LEU A 246 -7.27 -27.82 17.00
CA LEU A 246 -8.16 -26.72 16.64
C LEU A 246 -7.63 -25.39 17.20
N GLY A 247 -7.25 -25.35 18.48
CA GLY A 247 -6.63 -24.18 19.11
C GLY A 247 -5.43 -23.63 18.34
N ARG A 248 -4.52 -24.52 17.93
CA ARG A 248 -3.32 -24.16 17.14
C ARG A 248 -3.68 -23.60 15.78
N PHE A 249 -4.67 -24.19 15.11
CA PHE A 249 -5.17 -23.67 13.85
C PHE A 249 -5.80 -22.29 13.99
N LEU A 250 -6.61 -22.07 15.04
CA LEU A 250 -7.22 -20.75 15.30
C LEU A 250 -6.16 -19.69 15.61
N ALA A 251 -5.12 -20.05 16.36
CA ALA A 251 -4.00 -19.15 16.64
C ALA A 251 -3.23 -18.79 15.36
N PHE A 252 -2.88 -19.81 14.56
CA PHE A 252 -2.24 -19.64 13.27
C PHE A 252 -3.08 -18.78 12.31
N TRP A 253 -4.40 -19.00 12.29
CA TRP A 253 -5.31 -18.20 11.47
C TRP A 253 -5.33 -16.73 11.91
N LYS A 254 -5.39 -16.47 13.22
CA LYS A 254 -5.51 -15.12 13.76
C LYS A 254 -4.32 -14.22 13.40
N VAL A 255 -3.11 -14.78 13.30
CA VAL A 255 -1.89 -14.01 13.04
C VAL A 255 -1.67 -13.63 11.56
N PHE A 256 -2.53 -14.09 10.63
CA PHE A 256 -2.50 -13.61 9.24
C PHE A 256 -2.80 -12.11 9.13
N ILE A 257 -3.63 -11.56 10.02
CA ILE A 257 -3.90 -10.11 10.05
C ILE A 257 -2.66 -9.32 10.47
N ASN A 258 -1.93 -9.79 11.49
CA ASN A 258 -0.67 -9.18 11.91
C ASN A 258 0.37 -9.20 10.77
N ALA A 259 0.50 -10.34 10.10
CA ALA A 259 1.39 -10.47 8.96
C ALA A 259 0.95 -9.55 7.80
N THR A 260 -0.34 -9.48 7.51
CA THR A 260 -0.89 -8.63 6.43
C THR A 260 -0.61 -7.16 6.69
N PHE A 261 -0.89 -6.68 7.91
CA PHE A 261 -0.55 -5.31 8.31
C PHE A 261 0.95 -5.03 8.10
N SER A 262 1.82 -5.96 8.50
CA SER A 262 3.27 -5.81 8.36
C SER A 262 3.75 -5.67 6.92
N TYR A 263 3.01 -6.24 5.98
CA TYR A 263 3.29 -6.18 4.54
C TYR A 263 2.50 -5.07 3.82
N GLY A 264 1.54 -4.43 4.48
CA GLY A 264 0.74 -3.34 3.90
C GLY A 264 1.60 -2.15 3.46
N GLY A 265 1.13 -1.40 2.47
CA GLY A 265 1.85 -0.24 1.93
C GLY A 265 2.99 -0.57 0.97
N SER A 266 3.23 -1.84 0.71
CA SER A 266 4.20 -2.32 -0.28
C SER A 266 3.90 -1.83 -1.69
N GLU A 267 2.63 -1.68 -1.99
CA GLU A 267 2.08 -1.14 -3.23
C GLU A 267 2.40 0.35 -3.47
N MET A 268 2.87 1.08 -2.45
CA MET A 268 3.35 2.46 -2.59
C MET A 268 4.49 2.59 -3.61
N VAL A 269 5.27 1.51 -3.83
CA VAL A 269 6.30 1.48 -4.88
C VAL A 269 5.74 1.74 -6.28
N VAL A 270 4.49 1.31 -6.53
CA VAL A 270 3.80 1.53 -7.80
C VAL A 270 3.07 2.87 -7.80
N VAL A 271 2.57 3.33 -6.66
CA VAL A 271 2.04 4.71 -6.54
C VAL A 271 3.12 5.74 -6.90
N ALA A 272 4.34 5.55 -6.38
CA ALA A 272 5.48 6.40 -6.70
C ALA A 272 5.97 6.26 -8.15
N ALA A 273 5.53 5.23 -8.89
CA ALA A 273 5.92 5.03 -10.28
C ALA A 273 5.39 6.13 -11.21
N GLY A 274 4.22 6.71 -10.90
CA GLY A 274 3.65 7.81 -11.70
C GLY A 274 4.52 9.08 -11.68
N GLU A 275 5.36 9.23 -10.66
CA GLU A 275 6.23 10.40 -10.45
C GLU A 275 7.71 10.10 -10.67
N CYS A 276 8.05 8.87 -11.10
CA CYS A 276 9.43 8.44 -11.26
C CYS A 276 9.98 8.63 -12.67
N GLU A 277 11.29 8.84 -12.74
CA GLU A 277 12.04 8.80 -14.00
C GLU A 277 12.03 7.36 -14.57
N ASN A 278 11.83 7.22 -15.88
CA ASN A 278 11.81 5.93 -16.60
C ASN A 278 11.04 4.79 -15.87
N PRO A 279 9.70 4.91 -15.72
CA PRO A 279 8.90 3.96 -14.95
C PRO A 279 8.91 2.55 -15.52
N ARG A 280 8.94 2.38 -16.85
CA ARG A 280 8.96 1.07 -17.52
C ARG A 280 10.21 0.26 -17.21
N ARG A 281 11.32 0.92 -16.88
CA ARG A 281 12.55 0.27 -16.39
C ARG A 281 12.61 0.16 -14.88
N ASN A 282 12.19 1.20 -14.16
CA ASN A 282 12.38 1.30 -12.70
C ASN A 282 11.33 0.54 -11.89
N VAL A 283 10.08 0.46 -12.36
CA VAL A 283 9.03 -0.33 -11.69
C VAL A 283 9.39 -1.82 -11.65
N PRO A 284 9.79 -2.47 -12.77
CA PRO A 284 10.17 -3.88 -12.73
C PRO A 284 11.35 -4.17 -11.80
N LYS A 285 12.33 -3.26 -11.74
CA LYS A 285 13.44 -3.38 -10.79
C LYS A 285 12.94 -3.33 -9.35
N ALA A 286 12.06 -2.38 -9.04
CA ALA A 286 11.51 -2.21 -7.71
C ALA A 286 10.64 -3.41 -7.29
N VAL A 287 9.79 -3.92 -8.19
CA VAL A 287 9.00 -5.17 -8.01
C VAL A 287 9.89 -6.36 -7.69
N ARG A 288 11.00 -6.56 -8.42
CA ARG A 288 11.95 -7.65 -8.15
C ARG A 288 12.63 -7.53 -6.79
N ARG A 289 12.75 -6.33 -6.23
CA ARG A 289 13.37 -6.11 -4.92
C ARG A 289 12.42 -6.32 -3.76
N VAL A 290 11.12 -6.13 -4.00
CA VAL A 290 10.10 -6.51 -3.02
C VAL A 290 10.24 -7.99 -2.65
N PHE A 291 10.62 -8.87 -3.59
CA PHE A 291 10.94 -10.28 -3.29
C PHE A 291 12.05 -10.42 -2.23
N TRP A 292 13.19 -9.75 -2.43
CA TRP A 292 14.31 -9.80 -1.48
C TRP A 292 13.94 -9.21 -0.11
N ARG A 293 13.14 -8.14 -0.11
CA ARG A 293 12.60 -7.57 1.12
C ARG A 293 11.72 -8.59 1.86
N ILE A 294 10.82 -9.27 1.17
CA ILE A 294 9.96 -10.31 1.78
C ILE A 294 10.81 -11.44 2.36
N ALA A 295 11.71 -12.02 1.56
CA ALA A 295 12.48 -13.20 1.95
C ALA A 295 13.48 -12.92 3.08
N ILE A 296 14.24 -11.83 2.98
CA ILE A 296 15.32 -11.54 3.94
C ILE A 296 14.81 -10.67 5.09
N PHE A 297 14.19 -9.53 4.81
CA PHE A 297 13.90 -8.55 5.86
C PHE A 297 12.66 -8.88 6.69
N TYR A 298 11.78 -9.74 6.19
CA TYR A 298 10.62 -10.21 6.95
C TYR A 298 10.76 -11.68 7.35
N VAL A 299 10.81 -12.61 6.38
CA VAL A 299 10.73 -14.05 6.68
C VAL A 299 11.94 -14.51 7.52
N LEU A 300 13.17 -14.17 7.10
CA LEU A 300 14.37 -14.51 7.88
C LEU A 300 14.43 -13.76 9.22
N ALA A 301 14.04 -12.48 9.26
CA ALA A 301 14.00 -11.72 10.52
C ALA A 301 13.01 -12.33 11.53
N ILE A 302 11.80 -12.69 11.09
CA ILE A 302 10.78 -13.34 11.91
C ILE A 302 11.24 -14.73 12.36
N PHE A 303 11.86 -15.50 11.48
CA PHE A 303 12.41 -16.81 11.83
C PHE A 303 13.45 -16.69 12.96
N LEU A 304 14.41 -15.78 12.83
CA LEU A 304 15.48 -15.65 13.83
C LEU A 304 14.97 -15.04 15.14
N VAL A 305 14.08 -14.04 15.10
CA VAL A 305 13.55 -13.44 16.32
C VAL A 305 12.64 -14.40 17.08
N SER A 306 11.88 -15.25 16.37
CA SER A 306 11.04 -16.28 17.01
C SER A 306 11.86 -17.40 17.63
N MET A 307 13.11 -17.60 17.19
CA MET A 307 14.07 -18.47 17.88
C MET A 307 14.69 -17.80 19.11
N CYS A 308 14.80 -16.47 19.15
CA CYS A 308 15.49 -15.73 20.22
C CYS A 308 14.60 -15.39 21.42
N VAL A 309 13.28 -15.43 21.28
CA VAL A 309 12.34 -14.96 22.30
C VAL A 309 11.27 -16.01 22.58
N SER A 310 11.02 -16.29 23.86
CA SER A 310 9.90 -17.14 24.27
C SER A 310 8.56 -16.46 23.94
N ALA A 311 7.62 -17.21 23.38
CA ALA A 311 6.26 -16.74 23.18
C ALA A 311 5.54 -16.39 24.51
N GLU A 312 6.01 -16.94 25.63
CA GLU A 312 5.52 -16.66 26.99
C GLU A 312 6.29 -15.52 27.70
N ASP A 313 7.15 -14.78 27.00
CA ASP A 313 7.89 -13.67 27.62
C ASP A 313 6.90 -12.64 28.21
N PRO A 314 6.99 -12.31 29.51
CA PRO A 314 6.05 -11.40 30.15
C PRO A 314 5.98 -10.03 29.47
N ARG A 315 7.04 -9.57 28.81
CA ARG A 315 7.01 -8.29 28.08
C ARG A 315 6.19 -8.37 26.80
N LEU A 316 6.09 -9.54 26.16
CA LEU A 316 5.17 -9.75 25.04
C LEU A 316 3.72 -9.85 25.53
N LEU A 317 3.50 -10.59 26.64
CA LEU A 317 2.17 -10.78 27.20
C LEU A 317 1.61 -9.48 27.80
N ASN A 318 2.43 -8.72 28.53
CA ASN A 318 2.04 -7.45 29.12
C ASN A 318 1.75 -6.37 28.06
N ALA A 319 2.36 -6.47 26.86
CA ALA A 319 2.01 -5.63 25.71
C ALA A 319 0.53 -5.73 25.35
N ILE A 320 -0.06 -6.89 25.62
CA ILE A 320 -1.43 -7.26 25.28
C ILE A 320 -2.35 -7.11 26.49
N SER A 321 -1.87 -7.35 27.72
CA SER A 321 -2.73 -7.46 28.92
C SER A 321 -2.58 -6.33 29.96
N SER A 322 -1.41 -5.71 30.14
CA SER A 322 -1.11 -4.96 31.39
C SER A 322 -0.50 -3.57 31.17
N SER A 323 -0.91 -2.58 31.97
CA SER A 323 -0.46 -1.17 31.97
C SER A 323 0.96 -0.93 32.54
N ALA A 324 1.92 -1.83 32.32
CA ALA A 324 3.28 -1.62 32.78
C ALA A 324 4.01 -0.56 31.92
N PRO A 325 4.78 0.37 32.51
CA PRO A 325 5.73 1.18 31.75
C PRO A 325 6.68 0.24 30.97
N GLY A 326 6.89 0.49 29.67
CA GLY A 326 7.66 -0.38 28.78
C GLY A 326 6.92 -1.61 28.23
N ALA A 327 5.58 -1.68 28.37
CA ALA A 327 4.80 -2.89 28.11
C ALA A 327 4.76 -3.39 26.66
N ALA A 328 4.95 -2.57 25.62
CA ALA A 328 4.96 -3.08 24.25
C ALA A 328 6.39 -3.06 23.69
N ALA A 329 7.14 -4.10 24.06
CA ALA A 329 8.51 -4.28 23.63
C ALA A 329 8.55 -5.07 22.30
N SER A 330 9.27 -4.52 21.32
CA SER A 330 9.64 -5.23 20.11
C SER A 330 10.34 -6.55 20.49
N PRO A 331 9.99 -7.71 19.88
CA PRO A 331 10.67 -8.96 20.18
C PRO A 331 12.17 -8.89 19.86
N PHE A 332 12.58 -8.05 18.91
CA PHE A 332 14.00 -7.78 18.63
C PHE A 332 14.70 -7.13 19.82
N VAL A 333 14.05 -6.17 20.49
CA VAL A 333 14.60 -5.52 21.70
C VAL A 333 14.61 -6.50 22.87
N ILE A 334 13.56 -7.31 23.02
CA ILE A 334 13.48 -8.35 24.06
C ILE A 334 14.65 -9.33 23.95
N ALA A 335 14.94 -9.82 22.74
CA ALA A 335 16.08 -10.71 22.49
C ALA A 335 17.42 -10.10 22.94
N ILE A 336 17.62 -8.81 22.65
CA ILE A 336 18.85 -8.07 23.02
C ILE A 336 18.99 -7.95 24.54
N VAL A 337 17.89 -7.62 25.22
CA VAL A 337 17.86 -7.54 26.69
C VAL A 337 18.10 -8.93 27.31
N ASN A 338 17.47 -9.97 26.78
CA ASN A 338 17.68 -11.36 27.24
C ASN A 338 19.12 -11.84 27.03
N GLY A 339 19.77 -11.38 25.96
CA GLY A 339 21.19 -11.62 25.71
C GLY A 339 22.13 -10.89 26.67
N GLY A 340 21.64 -9.97 27.51
CA GLY A 340 22.46 -9.18 28.43
C GLY A 340 23.20 -8.00 27.79
N ILE A 341 22.76 -7.53 26.61
CA ILE A 341 23.39 -6.40 25.91
C ILE A 341 22.77 -5.10 26.42
N SER A 342 23.56 -4.24 27.09
CA SER A 342 23.04 -3.10 27.87
C SER A 342 22.73 -1.84 27.05
N ALA A 343 23.60 -1.43 26.13
CA ALA A 343 23.44 -0.17 25.40
C ALA A 343 22.48 -0.27 24.20
N LEU A 344 22.48 -1.42 23.54
CA LEU A 344 21.79 -1.62 22.27
C LEU A 344 20.26 -1.53 22.32
N PRO A 345 19.55 -1.98 23.38
CA PRO A 345 18.10 -1.82 23.48
C PRO A 345 17.61 -0.38 23.31
N SER A 346 18.30 0.59 23.92
CA SER A 346 17.93 2.02 23.77
C SER A 346 18.19 2.53 22.35
N ILE A 347 19.28 2.11 21.72
CA ILE A 347 19.61 2.51 20.33
C ILE A 347 18.55 1.96 19.37
N ILE A 348 18.21 0.68 19.51
CA ILE A 348 17.22 0.03 18.64
C ILE A 348 15.83 0.62 18.84
N ASN A 349 15.40 0.91 20.08
CA ASN A 349 14.13 1.61 20.28
C ASN A 349 14.12 3.01 19.66
N ALA A 350 15.23 3.75 19.71
CA ALA A 350 15.32 5.07 19.06
C ALA A 350 15.21 4.95 17.53
N VAL A 351 15.77 3.89 16.94
CA VAL A 351 15.60 3.60 15.51
C VAL A 351 14.19 3.12 15.18
N ILE A 352 13.56 2.30 16.02
CA ILE A 352 12.16 1.89 15.81
C ILE A 352 11.24 3.13 15.86
N LEU A 353 11.51 4.07 16.77
CA LEU A 353 10.78 5.33 16.86
C LEU A 353 10.93 6.18 15.59
N SER A 354 12.16 6.37 15.09
CA SER A 354 12.38 7.10 13.83
C SER A 354 11.78 6.37 12.63
N SER A 355 11.80 5.03 12.68
CA SER A 355 11.21 4.17 11.65
C SER A 355 9.69 4.32 11.56
N ALA A 356 9.02 4.30 12.72
CA ALA A 356 7.57 4.52 12.83
C ALA A 356 7.20 5.91 12.30
N TRP A 357 7.91 6.95 12.72
CA TRP A 357 7.63 8.31 12.26
C TRP A 357 7.80 8.48 10.75
N SER A 358 8.87 7.91 10.17
CA SER A 358 9.10 7.90 8.71
C SER A 358 8.05 7.06 7.95
N ALA A 359 7.61 5.93 8.50
CA ALA A 359 6.53 5.14 7.91
C ALA A 359 5.19 5.92 7.90
N GLY A 360 4.85 6.57 9.02
CA GLY A 360 3.68 7.44 9.11
C GLY A 360 3.73 8.59 8.12
N ASN A 361 4.90 9.21 7.94
CA ASN A 361 5.12 10.26 6.95
C ASN A 361 4.95 9.75 5.51
N SER A 362 5.41 8.52 5.23
CA SER A 362 5.23 7.87 3.93
C SER A 362 3.76 7.57 3.62
N PHE A 363 3.01 7.11 4.62
CA PHE A 363 1.56 6.90 4.50
C PHE A 363 0.81 8.22 4.32
N PHE A 364 1.19 9.28 5.04
CA PHE A 364 0.64 10.61 4.83
C PHE A 364 0.84 11.06 3.38
N TYR A 365 2.07 10.94 2.88
CA TYR A 365 2.41 11.29 1.51
C TYR A 365 1.56 10.51 0.51
N ALA A 366 1.55 9.17 0.60
CA ALA A 366 0.80 8.29 -0.29
C ALA A 366 -0.71 8.61 -0.26
N SER A 367 -1.28 8.82 0.93
CA SER A 367 -2.67 9.19 1.12
C SER A 367 -3.04 10.44 0.32
N THR A 368 -2.24 11.52 0.45
CA THR A 368 -2.54 12.78 -0.26
C THR A 368 -2.48 12.62 -1.78
N ARG A 369 -1.56 11.79 -2.29
CA ARG A 369 -1.40 11.54 -3.73
C ARG A 369 -2.50 10.68 -4.30
N VAL A 370 -2.94 9.64 -3.59
CA VAL A 370 -4.08 8.81 -3.98
C VAL A 370 -5.36 9.65 -4.01
N LEU A 371 -5.60 10.49 -3.00
CA LEU A 371 -6.78 11.35 -2.97
C LEU A 371 -6.73 12.42 -4.06
N TYR A 372 -5.56 13.01 -4.32
CA TYR A 372 -5.37 13.98 -5.39
C TYR A 372 -5.61 13.36 -6.78
N ALA A 373 -5.08 12.16 -7.04
CA ALA A 373 -5.35 11.43 -8.28
C ALA A 373 -6.84 11.11 -8.43
N THR A 374 -7.49 10.66 -7.35
CA THR A 374 -8.95 10.41 -7.34
C THR A 374 -9.75 11.69 -7.64
N ALA A 375 -9.28 12.84 -7.15
CA ALA A 375 -9.89 14.13 -7.44
C ALA A 375 -9.70 14.52 -8.91
N LEU A 376 -8.49 14.40 -9.47
CA LEU A 376 -8.21 14.67 -10.89
C LEU A 376 -9.11 13.84 -11.82
N ASP A 377 -9.36 12.59 -11.44
CA ASP A 377 -10.26 11.67 -12.13
C ASP A 377 -11.75 12.04 -12.06
N GLY A 378 -12.12 13.06 -11.28
CA GLY A 378 -13.51 13.47 -11.09
C GLY A 378 -14.29 12.57 -10.12
N ARG A 379 -13.58 11.70 -9.41
CA ARG A 379 -14.15 10.74 -8.45
C ARG A 379 -14.07 11.24 -7.00
N ALA A 380 -13.55 12.45 -6.78
CA ALA A 380 -13.56 13.16 -5.51
C ALA A 380 -13.82 14.67 -5.72
N PRO A 381 -14.23 15.42 -4.68
CA PRO A 381 -14.58 16.83 -4.78
C PRO A 381 -13.52 17.73 -5.45
N ALA A 382 -13.96 18.66 -6.30
CA ALA A 382 -13.07 19.49 -7.12
C ALA A 382 -12.06 20.33 -6.32
N PHE A 383 -12.39 20.76 -5.10
CA PHE A 383 -11.48 21.54 -4.26
C PHE A 383 -10.21 20.76 -3.85
N LEU A 384 -10.26 19.43 -3.88
CA LEU A 384 -9.10 18.57 -3.62
C LEU A 384 -8.06 18.60 -4.75
N ARG A 385 -8.43 19.11 -5.93
CA ARG A 385 -7.52 19.34 -7.06
C ARG A 385 -6.64 20.58 -6.87
N LEU A 386 -6.85 21.36 -5.80
CA LEU A 386 -6.06 22.57 -5.55
C LEU A 386 -4.62 22.21 -5.21
N GLU A 387 -3.78 22.29 -6.22
CA GLU A 387 -2.34 22.07 -6.16
C GLU A 387 -1.62 23.42 -6.23
N LYS A 388 -0.69 23.66 -5.30
CA LYS A 388 0.24 24.79 -5.36
C LYS A 388 1.64 24.33 -4.92
N PHE A 389 2.66 24.63 -5.73
CA PHE A 389 4.09 24.30 -5.48
C PHE A 389 4.44 22.80 -5.42
N GLY A 390 3.69 21.95 -6.11
CA GLY A 390 3.76 20.48 -6.05
C GLY A 390 3.03 19.86 -4.85
N VAL A 391 2.12 20.58 -4.19
CA VAL A 391 1.44 20.16 -2.96
C VAL A 391 -0.09 20.33 -3.06
N PRO A 392 -0.88 19.24 -2.94
CA PRO A 392 -2.34 19.30 -2.94
C PRO A 392 -2.87 19.61 -1.53
N TYR A 393 -2.91 20.89 -1.16
CA TYR A 393 -3.25 21.34 0.20
C TYR A 393 -4.63 20.88 0.68
N GLY A 394 -5.62 20.76 -0.22
CA GLY A 394 -6.94 20.21 0.11
C GLY A 394 -6.87 18.75 0.59
N CYS A 395 -6.05 17.93 -0.07
CA CYS A 395 -5.83 16.54 0.32
C CYS A 395 -5.04 16.44 1.63
N VAL A 396 -4.04 17.31 1.84
CA VAL A 396 -3.30 17.39 3.10
C VAL A 396 -4.25 17.67 4.28
N GLY A 397 -5.18 18.62 4.11
CA GLY A 397 -6.19 18.94 5.12
C GLY A 397 -7.11 17.74 5.44
N ALA A 398 -7.62 17.06 4.40
CA ALA A 398 -8.48 15.88 4.57
C ALA A 398 -7.76 14.74 5.30
N THR A 399 -6.52 14.42 4.92
CA THR A 399 -5.71 13.40 5.60
C THR A 399 -5.35 13.80 7.02
N THR A 400 -5.07 15.09 7.27
CA THR A 400 -4.84 15.62 8.64
C THR A 400 -6.05 15.40 9.53
N LEU A 401 -7.25 15.73 9.05
CA LEU A 401 -8.50 15.58 9.81
C LEU A 401 -8.77 14.13 10.20
N LEU A 402 -8.59 13.17 9.28
CA LEU A 402 -8.73 11.75 9.62
C LEU A 402 -7.64 11.31 10.59
N SER A 403 -6.41 11.81 10.43
CA SER A 403 -5.27 11.45 11.28
C SER A 403 -5.41 11.94 12.73
N LEU A 404 -6.30 12.89 13.01
CA LEU A 404 -6.64 13.31 14.39
C LEU A 404 -7.21 12.15 15.23
N LEU A 405 -7.63 11.04 14.61
CA LEU A 405 -7.95 9.78 15.30
C LEU A 405 -6.79 9.29 16.19
N VAL A 406 -5.55 9.73 15.96
CA VAL A 406 -4.42 9.45 16.85
C VAL A 406 -4.68 9.90 18.28
N TYR A 407 -5.49 10.93 18.52
CA TYR A 407 -5.80 11.40 19.88
C TYR A 407 -6.72 10.45 20.66
N LEU A 408 -7.23 9.37 20.06
CA LEU A 408 -7.85 8.25 20.81
C LEU A 408 -6.89 7.64 21.84
N ASN A 409 -5.58 7.77 21.64
CA ASN A 409 -4.54 7.39 22.59
C ASN A 409 -4.56 8.19 23.91
N VAL A 410 -5.32 9.30 23.98
CA VAL A 410 -5.46 10.08 25.22
C VAL A 410 -6.48 9.44 26.16
N SER A 411 -7.55 8.87 25.61
CA SER A 411 -8.62 8.20 26.36
C SER A 411 -8.45 6.68 26.47
N SER A 412 -7.58 6.09 25.64
CA SER A 412 -7.37 4.64 25.50
C SER A 412 -5.88 4.30 25.53
N ARG A 413 -5.54 3.04 25.82
CA ARG A 413 -4.13 2.59 25.80
C ARG A 413 -3.58 2.63 24.37
N SER A 414 -2.33 3.07 24.20
CA SER A 414 -1.72 3.17 22.86
C SER A 414 -1.57 1.84 22.14
N ALA A 415 -1.33 0.75 22.87
CA ALA A 415 -1.31 -0.59 22.31
C ALA A 415 -2.69 -1.01 21.79
N ASP A 416 -3.77 -0.75 22.54
CA ASP A 416 -5.14 -1.07 22.13
C ASP A 416 -5.51 -0.31 20.85
N VAL A 417 -5.20 1.00 20.80
CA VAL A 417 -5.44 1.83 19.62
C VAL A 417 -4.63 1.35 18.42
N PHE A 418 -3.34 1.02 18.63
CA PHE A 418 -2.49 0.46 17.59
C PHE A 418 -3.08 -0.84 17.02
N PHE A 419 -3.45 -1.82 17.86
CA PHE A 419 -3.97 -3.10 17.38
C PHE A 419 -5.37 -2.96 16.75
N TRP A 420 -6.20 -2.08 17.28
CA TRP A 420 -7.54 -1.80 16.76
C TRP A 420 -7.48 -1.19 15.35
N ILE A 421 -6.69 -0.14 15.15
CA ILE A 421 -6.57 0.55 13.85
C ILE A 421 -5.70 -0.27 12.87
N SER A 422 -4.70 -1.01 13.33
CA SER A 422 -3.88 -1.86 12.43
C SER A 422 -4.66 -3.06 11.89
N ASN A 423 -5.59 -3.66 12.66
CA ASN A 423 -6.50 -4.68 12.13
C ASN A 423 -7.36 -4.09 11.01
N LEU A 424 -7.97 -2.93 11.25
CA LEU A 424 -8.74 -2.20 10.26
C LEU A 424 -7.92 -1.94 8.98
N SER A 425 -6.71 -1.40 9.11
CA SER A 425 -5.80 -1.22 7.97
C SER A 425 -5.49 -2.53 7.24
N ALA A 426 -5.29 -3.64 7.95
CA ALA A 426 -4.99 -4.93 7.34
C ALA A 426 -6.17 -5.45 6.49
N VAL A 427 -7.41 -5.28 6.96
CA VAL A 427 -8.60 -5.69 6.21
C VAL A 427 -8.75 -4.86 4.94
N SER A 428 -8.58 -3.54 5.02
CA SER A 428 -8.50 -2.69 3.82
C SER A 428 -7.38 -3.13 2.87
N THR A 429 -6.20 -3.54 3.37
CA THR A 429 -5.12 -4.10 2.54
C THR A 429 -5.53 -5.35 1.80
N LEU A 430 -6.22 -6.29 2.44
CA LEU A 430 -6.72 -7.49 1.76
C LEU A 430 -7.73 -7.14 0.66
N ILE A 431 -8.62 -6.18 0.91
CA ILE A 431 -9.62 -5.73 -0.07
C ILE A 431 -8.94 -5.06 -1.29
N VAL A 432 -7.96 -4.20 -1.05
CA VAL A 432 -7.17 -3.57 -2.13
C VAL A 432 -6.41 -4.63 -2.93
N TRP A 433 -5.73 -5.56 -2.26
CA TRP A 433 -4.98 -6.63 -2.92
C TRP A 433 -5.89 -7.57 -3.72
N ALA A 434 -7.04 -7.96 -3.18
CA ALA A 434 -8.05 -8.72 -3.92
C ALA A 434 -8.49 -7.97 -5.19
N SER A 435 -8.73 -6.66 -5.07
CA SER A 435 -9.14 -5.83 -6.20
C SER A 435 -8.04 -5.64 -7.25
N VAL A 436 -6.77 -5.56 -6.83
CA VAL A 436 -5.60 -5.60 -7.74
C VAL A 436 -5.57 -6.91 -8.51
N CYS A 437 -5.79 -8.04 -7.84
CA CYS A 437 -5.82 -9.35 -8.49
C CYS A 437 -6.96 -9.46 -9.50
N ILE A 438 -8.17 -9.00 -9.16
CA ILE A 438 -9.31 -8.95 -10.09
C ILE A 438 -8.96 -8.10 -11.32
N THR A 439 -8.39 -6.91 -11.09
CA THR A 439 -7.98 -5.98 -12.15
C THR A 439 -6.94 -6.61 -13.06
N TYR A 440 -5.94 -7.32 -12.49
CA TYR A 440 -4.94 -8.03 -13.27
C TYR A 440 -5.50 -9.20 -14.07
N ILE A 441 -6.39 -10.01 -13.49
CA ILE A 441 -7.04 -11.13 -14.21
C ILE A 441 -7.79 -10.58 -15.43
N ARG A 442 -8.47 -9.45 -15.26
CA ARG A 442 -9.19 -8.76 -16.34
C ARG A 442 -8.24 -8.21 -17.40
N PHE A 443 -7.15 -7.57 -17.00
CA PHE A 443 -6.08 -7.14 -17.91
C PHE A 443 -5.48 -8.32 -18.69
N TYR A 444 -5.18 -9.44 -18.02
CA TYR A 444 -4.66 -10.66 -18.64
C TYR A 444 -5.62 -11.20 -19.70
N GLN A 445 -6.92 -11.25 -19.40
CA GLN A 445 -7.97 -11.65 -20.35
C GLN A 445 -8.07 -10.67 -21.52
N GLY A 446 -7.95 -9.36 -21.27
CA GLY A 446 -7.94 -8.33 -22.30
C GLY A 446 -6.77 -8.46 -23.27
N LEU A 447 -5.55 -8.71 -22.77
CA LEU A 447 -4.38 -8.98 -23.60
C LEU A 447 -4.59 -10.21 -24.50
N HIS A 448 -5.09 -11.30 -23.92
CA HIS A 448 -5.35 -12.54 -24.65
C HIS A 448 -6.42 -12.35 -25.73
N HIS A 449 -7.49 -11.62 -25.42
CA HIS A 449 -8.56 -11.31 -26.37
C HIS A 449 -8.07 -10.47 -27.56
N ASN A 450 -7.19 -9.50 -27.30
CA ASN A 450 -6.59 -8.63 -28.33
C ASN A 450 -5.36 -9.23 -29.03
N GLY A 451 -5.05 -10.51 -28.78
CA GLY A 451 -3.91 -11.19 -29.40
C GLY A 451 -2.54 -10.62 -29.00
N ILE A 452 -2.45 -9.89 -27.87
CA ILE A 452 -1.19 -9.32 -27.38
C ILE A 452 -0.48 -10.37 -26.52
N PRO A 453 0.64 -10.92 -26.98
CA PRO A 453 1.30 -11.97 -26.23
C PRO A 453 2.05 -11.40 -25.04
N ARG A 454 1.98 -12.04 -23.87
CA ARG A 454 2.63 -11.53 -22.64
C ARG A 454 4.16 -11.38 -22.71
N PHE A 455 4.81 -12.00 -23.69
CA PHE A 455 6.26 -11.79 -23.89
C PHE A 455 6.60 -10.42 -24.50
N SER A 456 5.62 -9.71 -25.07
CA SER A 456 5.81 -8.34 -25.58
C SER A 456 5.75 -7.28 -24.46
N LEU A 457 5.37 -7.67 -23.24
CA LEU A 457 5.32 -6.76 -22.11
C LEU A 457 6.74 -6.37 -21.66
N PRO A 458 6.98 -5.10 -21.29
CA PRO A 458 8.27 -4.66 -20.74
C PRO A 458 8.68 -5.42 -19.48
N PHE A 459 7.70 -5.92 -18.74
CA PHE A 459 7.89 -6.82 -17.61
C PHE A 459 6.87 -7.94 -17.64
N LYS A 460 7.35 -9.15 -17.42
CA LYS A 460 6.57 -10.38 -17.32
C LYS A 460 6.97 -11.11 -16.05
N SER A 461 6.00 -11.37 -15.20
CA SER A 461 6.15 -12.17 -14.00
C SER A 461 5.83 -13.66 -14.27
N PRO A 462 6.51 -14.57 -13.55
CA PRO A 462 6.30 -16.01 -13.74
C PRO A 462 4.92 -16.44 -13.21
N LEU A 463 4.43 -17.58 -13.68
CA LEU A 463 3.24 -18.27 -13.14
C LEU A 463 1.91 -17.49 -13.18
N GLN A 464 1.85 -16.34 -13.84
CA GLN A 464 0.56 -15.67 -14.07
C GLN A 464 -0.26 -16.40 -15.14
N PRO A 465 -1.59 -16.51 -14.97
CA PRO A 465 -2.42 -15.82 -13.97
C PRO A 465 -2.64 -16.58 -12.64
N PHE A 466 -1.99 -17.73 -12.44
CA PHE A 466 -2.20 -18.56 -11.23
C PHE A 466 -1.83 -17.84 -9.94
N LEU A 467 -0.78 -16.99 -9.96
CA LEU A 467 -0.42 -16.15 -8.82
C LEU A 467 -1.56 -15.20 -8.44
N ALA A 468 -2.18 -14.53 -9.43
CA ALA A 468 -3.31 -13.64 -9.18
C ALA A 468 -4.53 -14.39 -8.60
N TYR A 469 -4.82 -15.60 -9.07
CA TYR A 469 -5.90 -16.43 -8.50
C TYR A 469 -5.62 -16.86 -7.06
N PHE A 470 -4.40 -17.30 -6.76
CA PHE A 470 -3.98 -17.63 -5.40
C PHE A 470 -4.18 -16.42 -4.47
N ALA A 471 -3.67 -15.25 -4.88
CA ALA A 471 -3.73 -14.06 -4.06
C ALA A 471 -5.16 -13.55 -3.85
N LEU A 472 -6.00 -13.60 -4.88
CA LEU A 472 -7.43 -13.28 -4.77
C LEU A 472 -8.13 -14.19 -3.75
N CYS A 473 -7.91 -15.49 -3.85
CA CYS A 473 -8.49 -16.47 -2.93
C CYS A 473 -8.01 -16.22 -1.50
N PHE A 474 -6.70 -16.11 -1.29
CA PHE A 474 -6.10 -15.84 0.01
C PHE A 474 -6.67 -14.55 0.64
N CYS A 475 -6.65 -13.44 -0.11
CA CYS A 475 -7.13 -12.16 0.41
C CYS A 475 -8.61 -12.21 0.79
N THR A 476 -9.44 -12.85 -0.05
CA THR A 476 -10.88 -12.98 0.20
C THR A 476 -11.17 -13.84 1.43
N VAL A 477 -10.53 -15.01 1.53
CA VAL A 477 -10.75 -15.93 2.66
C VAL A 477 -10.25 -15.30 3.97
N VAL A 478 -9.05 -14.72 3.98
CA VAL A 478 -8.53 -14.06 5.18
C VAL A 478 -9.45 -12.91 5.59
N ALA A 479 -9.87 -12.04 4.66
CA ALA A 479 -10.74 -10.90 4.99
C ALA A 479 -12.07 -11.34 5.64
N ILE A 480 -12.74 -12.36 5.07
CA ILE A 480 -14.02 -12.88 5.57
C ILE A 480 -13.88 -13.51 6.97
N PHE A 481 -12.81 -14.30 7.18
CA PHE A 481 -12.67 -15.06 8.41
C PHE A 481 -11.78 -14.38 9.46
N ASN A 482 -11.36 -13.12 9.29
CA ASN A 482 -10.41 -12.52 10.23
C ASN A 482 -11.00 -12.21 11.62
N GLY A 483 -12.32 -11.94 11.68
CA GLY A 483 -13.05 -11.65 12.91
C GLY A 483 -13.76 -12.86 13.52
N PHE A 484 -13.34 -14.08 13.18
CA PHE A 484 -13.97 -15.31 13.64
C PHE A 484 -14.08 -15.41 15.18
N ASP A 485 -13.12 -14.84 15.91
CA ASP A 485 -13.04 -14.86 17.37
C ASP A 485 -14.12 -14.00 18.05
N ALA A 486 -14.73 -13.06 17.33
CA ALA A 486 -15.89 -12.32 17.81
C ALA A 486 -17.14 -13.21 17.95
N PHE A 487 -17.21 -14.33 17.22
CA PHE A 487 -18.34 -15.25 17.22
C PHE A 487 -18.20 -16.39 18.25
N PHE A 488 -17.09 -16.45 18.98
CA PHE A 488 -16.94 -17.39 20.09
C PHE A 488 -17.81 -16.99 21.29
N PRO A 489 -18.33 -17.95 22.08
CA PRO A 489 -19.22 -17.67 23.21
C PRO A 489 -18.63 -16.63 24.18
N GLY A 490 -19.39 -15.57 24.47
CA GLY A 490 -19.01 -14.51 25.42
C GLY A 490 -18.00 -13.47 24.91
N ARG A 491 -17.57 -13.53 23.64
CA ARG A 491 -16.57 -12.58 23.09
C ARG A 491 -17.14 -11.53 22.13
N PHE A 492 -18.42 -11.61 21.80
CA PHE A 492 -19.06 -10.65 20.89
C PHE A 492 -19.18 -9.26 21.55
N SER A 493 -18.52 -8.28 20.94
CA SER A 493 -18.57 -6.88 21.36
C SER A 493 -18.30 -5.97 20.16
N ALA A 494 -18.65 -4.69 20.25
CA ALA A 494 -18.28 -3.72 19.21
C ALA A 494 -16.75 -3.67 18.99
N LYS A 495 -15.96 -3.87 20.05
CA LYS A 495 -14.49 -3.88 19.97
C LYS A 495 -13.93 -5.09 19.22
N SER A 496 -14.59 -6.25 19.32
CA SER A 496 -14.17 -7.48 18.64
C SER A 496 -14.77 -7.63 17.25
N PHE A 497 -15.95 -7.07 16.98
CA PHE A 497 -16.66 -7.24 15.71
C PHE A 497 -16.43 -6.10 14.70
N VAL A 498 -16.37 -4.84 15.15
CA VAL A 498 -16.31 -3.69 14.22
C VAL A 498 -14.98 -3.64 13.45
N PRO A 499 -13.79 -3.67 14.09
CA PRO A 499 -12.51 -3.59 13.36
C PRO A 499 -12.32 -4.61 12.25
N PRO A 500 -12.59 -5.92 12.48
CA PRO A 500 -12.36 -6.91 11.45
C PRO A 500 -13.36 -6.81 10.28
N TYR A 501 -14.53 -6.19 10.48
CA TYR A 501 -15.61 -6.28 9.50
C TYR A 501 -16.06 -4.96 8.90
N ILE A 502 -15.77 -3.79 9.49
CA ILE A 502 -16.36 -2.51 9.06
C ILE A 502 -15.93 -2.07 7.65
N ASP A 503 -14.74 -2.47 7.19
CA ASP A 503 -14.25 -2.12 5.86
C ASP A 503 -15.02 -2.80 4.72
N ILE A 504 -15.52 -4.02 4.95
CA ILE A 504 -16.29 -4.78 3.95
C ILE A 504 -17.59 -4.06 3.57
N PRO A 505 -18.49 -3.68 4.50
CA PRO A 505 -19.70 -2.94 4.16
C PRO A 505 -19.39 -1.53 3.67
N ILE A 506 -18.32 -0.86 4.14
CA ILE A 506 -17.90 0.42 3.57
C ILE A 506 -17.56 0.25 2.08
N PHE A 507 -16.73 -0.73 1.75
CA PHE A 507 -16.35 -1.03 0.37
C PHE A 507 -17.57 -1.38 -0.50
N VAL A 508 -18.43 -2.27 -0.03
CA VAL A 508 -19.66 -2.67 -0.74
C VAL A 508 -20.59 -1.48 -0.94
N THR A 509 -20.75 -0.62 0.08
CA THR A 509 -21.62 0.56 0.00
C THR A 509 -21.09 1.58 -1.00
N LEU A 510 -19.78 1.85 -0.99
CA LEU A 510 -19.15 2.73 -1.97
C LEU A 510 -19.28 2.17 -3.40
N PHE A 511 -19.04 0.88 -3.58
CA PHE A 511 -19.13 0.22 -4.89
C PHE A 511 -20.55 0.20 -5.44
N VAL A 512 -21.50 -0.31 -4.66
CA VAL A 512 -22.91 -0.41 -5.08
C VAL A 512 -23.54 0.97 -5.19
N GLY A 513 -23.25 1.88 -4.25
CA GLY A 513 -23.77 3.25 -4.25
C GLY A 513 -23.36 4.00 -5.52
N TYR A 514 -22.07 4.02 -5.84
CA TYR A 514 -21.58 4.66 -7.06
C TYR A 514 -22.14 3.98 -8.32
N LYS A 515 -22.17 2.64 -8.34
CA LYS A 515 -22.71 1.89 -9.46
C LYS A 515 -24.19 2.15 -9.73
N VAL A 516 -25.00 2.35 -8.69
CA VAL A 516 -26.44 2.67 -8.83
C VAL A 516 -26.65 4.12 -9.28
N VAL A 517 -25.89 5.07 -8.73
CA VAL A 517 -26.01 6.50 -9.06
C VAL A 517 -25.51 6.78 -10.49
N GLU A 518 -24.30 6.33 -10.81
CA GLU A 518 -23.63 6.59 -12.09
C GLU A 518 -23.96 5.54 -13.17
N ARG A 519 -24.70 4.47 -12.79
CA ARG A 519 -25.14 3.39 -13.69
C ARG A 519 -23.99 2.76 -14.49
N THR A 520 -22.84 2.61 -13.85
CA THR A 520 -21.63 2.08 -14.47
C THR A 520 -21.79 0.62 -14.89
N LYS A 521 -21.03 0.21 -15.90
CA LYS A 521 -21.02 -1.15 -16.42
C LYS A 521 -19.61 -1.72 -16.36
N PHE A 522 -19.53 -3.04 -16.21
CA PHE A 522 -18.26 -3.72 -16.35
C PHE A 522 -17.76 -3.55 -17.79
N VAL A 523 -16.48 -3.20 -17.93
CA VAL A 523 -15.81 -3.02 -19.23
C VAL A 523 -15.88 -4.34 -20.00
N LYS A 524 -16.26 -4.35 -21.27
CA LYS A 524 -16.22 -5.59 -22.08
C LYS A 524 -14.79 -5.85 -22.53
N LEU A 525 -14.39 -7.11 -22.68
CA LEU A 525 -13.03 -7.45 -23.13
C LEU A 525 -12.72 -6.87 -24.53
N ALA A 526 -13.72 -6.79 -25.41
CA ALA A 526 -13.60 -6.22 -26.75
C ALA A 526 -13.47 -4.68 -26.76
N GLU A 527 -13.97 -4.01 -25.72
CA GLU A 527 -13.96 -2.54 -25.58
C GLU A 527 -12.86 -2.09 -24.61
N MET A 528 -12.02 -3.02 -24.12
CA MET A 528 -11.01 -2.73 -23.12
C MET A 528 -9.89 -1.87 -23.71
N ASP A 529 -9.74 -0.67 -23.18
CA ASP A 529 -8.70 0.24 -23.60
C ASP A 529 -7.33 -0.18 -23.05
N LEU A 530 -6.49 -0.74 -23.92
CA LEU A 530 -5.09 -1.11 -23.66
C LEU A 530 -4.09 -0.12 -24.28
N TRP A 531 -4.54 0.91 -24.99
CA TRP A 531 -3.72 1.69 -25.92
C TRP A 531 -3.56 3.16 -25.51
N SER A 532 -4.57 3.79 -24.90
CA SER A 532 -4.49 5.20 -24.50
C SER A 532 -3.31 5.45 -23.55
N GLY A 533 -2.48 6.43 -23.87
CA GLY A 533 -1.24 6.76 -23.15
C GLY A 533 -0.05 5.83 -23.44
N LYS A 534 -0.23 4.73 -24.19
CA LYS A 534 0.83 3.79 -24.53
C LYS A 534 1.88 4.39 -25.46
N ALA A 535 1.45 5.07 -26.51
CA ALA A 535 2.34 5.72 -27.47
C ALA A 535 3.25 6.75 -26.80
N GLU A 536 2.70 7.51 -25.84
CA GLU A 536 3.49 8.45 -25.06
C GLU A 536 4.50 7.75 -24.14
N ALA A 537 4.07 6.67 -23.49
CA ALA A 537 4.97 5.86 -22.67
C ALA A 537 6.12 5.24 -23.48
N ASP A 538 5.83 4.74 -24.69
CA ASP A 538 6.82 4.19 -25.63
C ASP A 538 7.79 5.29 -26.12
N ARG A 539 7.27 6.47 -26.47
CA ARG A 539 8.09 7.63 -26.87
C ARG A 539 9.04 8.07 -25.77
N LEU A 540 8.53 8.21 -24.55
CA LEU A 540 9.32 8.65 -23.41
C LEU A 540 10.38 7.62 -23.02
N GLU A 541 10.13 6.32 -23.19
CA GLU A 541 11.09 5.25 -22.87
C GLU A 541 12.46 5.46 -23.55
N GLY A 542 12.46 5.87 -24.83
CA GLY A 542 13.68 6.11 -25.61
C GLY A 542 14.42 7.42 -25.28
N THR A 543 13.80 8.34 -24.54
CA THR A 543 14.41 9.65 -24.19
C THR A 543 15.34 9.58 -22.98
N TRP A 544 15.24 8.52 -22.17
CA TRP A 544 16.02 8.41 -20.93
C TRP A 544 17.41 7.85 -21.19
N PRO A 545 18.48 8.50 -20.70
CA PRO A 545 19.84 8.01 -20.87
C PRO A 545 20.03 6.67 -20.15
N GLU A 546 20.61 5.69 -20.85
CA GLU A 546 21.05 4.44 -20.21
C GLU A 546 22.27 4.71 -19.33
N VAL A 547 22.04 4.85 -18.02
CA VAL A 547 23.14 4.91 -17.05
C VAL A 547 23.86 3.56 -17.01
N LYS A 548 25.05 3.48 -17.61
CA LYS A 548 25.96 2.32 -17.55
C LYS A 548 26.91 2.46 -16.37
N ALA A 549 27.01 1.42 -15.56
CA ALA A 549 27.94 1.37 -14.44
C ALA A 549 29.39 1.39 -14.92
N ARG A 550 30.19 2.32 -14.42
CA ARG A 550 31.62 2.44 -14.75
C ARG A 550 32.43 1.38 -13.99
N ASN A 551 32.11 1.15 -12.71
CA ASN A 551 32.90 0.29 -11.81
C ASN A 551 32.03 -0.72 -11.04
N PHE A 552 32.67 -1.68 -10.35
CA PHE A 552 31.99 -2.68 -9.51
C PHE A 552 31.18 -2.06 -8.36
N LEU A 553 31.71 -1.03 -7.70
CA LEU A 553 30.99 -0.28 -6.66
C LEU A 553 29.78 0.45 -7.23
N GLU A 554 29.89 1.01 -8.45
CA GLU A 554 28.73 1.58 -9.14
C GLU A 554 27.71 0.52 -9.55
N ARG A 555 28.13 -0.71 -9.89
CA ARG A 555 27.20 -1.82 -10.15
C ARG A 555 26.42 -2.21 -8.89
N ILE A 556 27.09 -2.30 -7.75
CA ILE A 556 26.42 -2.52 -6.46
C ILE A 556 25.50 -1.35 -6.15
N TRP A 557 25.99 -0.11 -6.32
CA TRP A 557 25.19 1.09 -6.10
C TRP A 557 23.96 1.12 -6.98
N PHE A 558 24.04 0.91 -8.30
CA PHE A 558 22.88 0.86 -9.20
C PHE A 558 21.99 -0.38 -9.00
N TRP A 559 22.53 -1.42 -8.36
CA TRP A 559 21.72 -2.54 -7.90
C TRP A 559 20.92 -2.18 -6.65
N ILE A 560 21.44 -1.32 -5.77
CA ILE A 560 20.78 -0.82 -4.55
C ILE A 560 19.88 0.41 -4.83
N ALA A 561 20.34 1.35 -5.66
CA ALA A 561 19.88 2.75 -5.82
C ALA A 561 19.57 3.20 -7.26
#